data_AF-A0A3B0UFK4-F1
#
_entry.id   AF-A0A3B0UFK4-F1
#
_cell.length_a   1.000
_cell.length_b   1.000
_cell.length_c   1.000
_cell.angle_alpha   90.00
_cell.angle_beta   90.00
_cell.angle_gamma   90.00
#
_symmetry.space_group_name_H-M   'P 1'
#
loop_
_entity.id
_entity.type
_entity.pdbx_description
1 polymer ?
#
loop_
_entity_poly.entity_id
_entity_poly.type
_entity_poly.pdbx_seq_one_letter_code
_entity_poly.pdbx_strand_id
1 'polypeptide(L)' 'GTYAAGQALFDINNPERLIARTKSYFMKPSKPYEITGQVNNVCFVEGLAFFHNKWFLYYGTADTKIAVAVYSPKQ' A
#
# COMPACT_ATOMS: atom_id res chain seq x y z
N GLY A 1 -15.14 8.81 2.57
CA GLY A 1 -14.66 7.41 2.54
C GLY A 1 -13.19 7.38 2.92
N THR A 2 -12.60 6.20 3.05
CA THR A 2 -11.16 6.03 3.34
C THR A 2 -10.54 5.14 2.29
N TYR A 3 -9.42 5.57 1.70
CA TYR A 3 -8.62 4.72 0.83
C TYR A 3 -7.50 4.06 1.66
N ALA A 4 -7.53 2.72 1.74
CA ALA A 4 -6.60 1.91 2.50
C ALA A 4 -6.20 0.67 1.69
N ALA A 5 -4.97 0.19 1.87
CA ALA A 5 -4.40 -0.87 1.05
C ALA A 5 -4.57 -2.25 1.70
N GLY A 6 -5.12 -3.20 0.93
CA GLY A 6 -5.14 -4.63 1.23
C GLY A 6 -4.18 -5.40 0.32
N GLN A 7 -4.10 -6.72 0.52
CA GLN A 7 -3.31 -7.62 -0.34
C GLN A 7 -4.16 -8.81 -0.76
N ALA A 8 -3.94 -9.28 -1.99
CA ALA A 8 -4.58 -10.46 -2.56
C ALA A 8 -3.52 -11.36 -3.18
N LEU A 9 -3.63 -12.67 -2.91
CA LEU A 9 -2.78 -13.72 -3.43
C LEU A 9 -3.57 -14.50 -4.48
N PHE A 10 -3.01 -14.59 -5.67
CA PHE A 10 -3.59 -15.31 -6.81
C PHE A 10 -2.76 -16.56 -7.14
N ASP A 11 -3.38 -17.50 -7.84
CA ASP A 11 -2.71 -18.71 -8.30
C ASP A 11 -1.66 -18.37 -9.37
N ILE A 12 -0.47 -18.97 -9.23
CA ILE A 12 0.66 -18.71 -10.13
C ILE A 12 0.44 -19.25 -11.54
N ASN A 13 -0.37 -20.31 -11.68
CA ASN A 13 -0.70 -20.93 -12.95
C ASN A 13 -2.03 -20.42 -13.53
N ASN A 14 -2.84 -19.72 -12.73
CA ASN A 14 -4.16 -19.20 -13.09
C ASN A 14 -4.40 -17.86 -12.35
N PRO A 15 -3.95 -16.72 -12.91
CA PRO A 15 -3.94 -15.44 -12.20
C PRO A 15 -5.35 -14.87 -11.93
N GLU A 16 -6.40 -15.36 -12.58
CA GLU A 16 -7.78 -14.99 -12.27
C GLU A 16 -8.31 -15.68 -10.99
N ARG A 17 -7.69 -16.78 -10.58
CA ARG A 17 -8.06 -17.52 -9.37
C ARG A 17 -7.47 -16.87 -8.13
N LEU A 18 -8.32 -16.17 -7.38
CA LEU A 18 -8.01 -15.68 -6.04
C LEU A 18 -7.85 -16.86 -5.06
N ILE A 19 -6.68 -16.99 -4.44
CA ILE A 19 -6.39 -17.99 -3.39
C ILE A 19 -6.76 -17.43 -2.02
N ALA A 20 -6.29 -16.22 -1.71
CA ALA A 20 -6.49 -15.59 -0.42
C ALA A 20 -6.45 -14.07 -0.54
N ARG A 21 -7.05 -13.37 0.41
CA ARG A 21 -6.91 -11.92 0.58
C ARG A 21 -6.89 -11.56 2.05
N THR A 22 -6.26 -10.45 2.39
CA THR A 22 -6.27 -9.95 3.76
C THR A 22 -7.69 -9.60 4.20
N LYS A 23 -8.05 -9.92 5.46
CA LYS A 23 -9.36 -9.53 6.03
C LYS A 23 -9.47 -8.03 6.32
N SER A 24 -8.32 -7.38 6.48
CA SER A 24 -8.20 -5.94 6.76
C SER A 24 -7.06 -5.35 5.93
N TYR A 25 -6.97 -4.02 5.98
CA TYR A 25 -5.86 -3.27 5.41
C TYR A 25 -4.55 -3.58 6.15
N PHE A 26 -3.43 -3.60 5.41
CA PHE A 26 -2.10 -3.57 6.02
C PHE A 26 -1.58 -2.13 6.18
N MET A 27 -2.19 -1.19 5.46
CA MET A 27 -1.85 0.22 5.49
C MET A 27 -3.12 1.07 5.37
N LYS A 28 -3.25 2.07 6.26
CA LYS A 28 -4.34 3.05 6.25
C LYS A 28 -3.81 4.43 6.64
N PRO A 29 -4.56 5.51 6.36
CA PRO A 29 -4.23 6.83 6.87
C PRO A 29 -4.05 6.84 8.39
N SER A 30 -2.94 7.41 8.82
CA SER A 30 -2.52 7.55 10.21
C SER A 30 -1.69 8.81 10.48
N LYS A 31 -1.09 9.40 9.44
CA LYS A 31 -0.31 10.62 9.51
C LYS A 31 -1.12 11.83 9.04
N PRO A 32 -0.81 13.06 9.52
CA PRO A 32 -1.55 14.26 9.13
C PRO A 32 -1.65 14.46 7.61
N TYR A 33 -0.55 14.19 6.89
CA TYR A 33 -0.48 14.32 5.43
C TYR A 33 -1.26 13.23 4.65
N GLU A 34 -1.72 12.18 5.31
CA GLU A 34 -2.58 11.12 4.75
C GLU A 34 -4.06 11.37 5.08
N ILE A 35 -4.32 12.05 6.20
CA ILE A 35 -5.66 12.30 6.72
C ILE A 35 -6.26 13.55 6.07
N THR A 36 -5.46 14.60 5.85
CA THR A 36 -5.92 15.89 5.35
C THR A 36 -5.19 16.32 4.08
N GLY A 37 -5.95 16.69 3.06
CA GLY A 37 -5.46 17.14 1.76
C GLY A 37 -6.59 17.45 0.79
N GLN A 38 -6.33 17.41 -0.51
CA GLN A 38 -7.35 17.57 -1.55
C GLN A 38 -8.48 16.54 -1.41
N VAL A 39 -8.13 15.30 -1.06
CA VAL A 39 -9.08 14.25 -0.67
C VAL A 39 -8.65 13.68 0.68
N ASN A 40 -9.52 13.78 1.69
CA ASN A 40 -9.18 13.32 3.04
C ASN A 40 -9.11 11.78 3.12
N ASN A 41 -8.27 11.29 4.03
CA ASN A 41 -8.11 9.87 4.36
C ASN A 41 -7.69 8.98 3.17
N VAL A 42 -6.56 9.27 2.54
CA VAL A 42 -6.01 8.49 1.41
C VAL A 42 -4.58 8.03 1.68
N CYS A 43 -4.37 6.72 1.59
CA CYS A 43 -3.09 6.09 1.26
C CYS A 43 -3.27 5.29 -0.02
N PHE A 44 -2.78 5.79 -1.16
CA PHE A 44 -2.97 5.17 -2.47
C PHE A 44 -1.64 4.57 -2.97
N VAL A 45 -1.50 3.25 -2.93
CA VAL A 45 -0.26 2.54 -3.24
C VAL A 45 -0.04 2.42 -4.75
N GLU A 46 1.13 2.83 -5.25
CA GLU A 46 1.36 2.96 -6.70
C GLU A 46 2.68 2.34 -7.19
N GLY A 47 3.75 2.43 -6.38
CA GLY A 47 5.08 1.95 -6.80
C GLY A 47 5.74 1.08 -5.74
N LEU A 48 6.27 -0.08 -6.14
CA LEU A 48 7.02 -0.96 -5.24
C LEU A 48 8.37 -1.31 -5.87
N ALA A 49 9.46 -0.95 -5.18
CA ALA A 49 10.82 -1.22 -5.63
C ALA A 49 11.59 -2.04 -4.59
N PHE A 50 12.26 -3.10 -5.04
CA PHE A 50 13.24 -3.81 -4.23
C PHE A 50 14.62 -3.20 -4.46
N PHE A 51 15.20 -2.59 -3.44
CA PHE A 51 16.47 -1.88 -3.53
C PHE A 51 17.28 -2.08 -2.25
N HIS A 52 18.57 -2.41 -2.38
CA HIS A 52 19.48 -2.65 -1.24
C HIS A 52 18.86 -3.58 -0.16
N ASN A 53 18.29 -4.71 -0.59
CA ASN A 53 17.65 -5.72 0.27
C ASN A 53 16.45 -5.21 1.08
N LYS A 54 15.77 -4.16 0.61
CA LYS A 54 14.57 -3.59 1.24
C LYS A 54 13.50 -3.32 0.19
N TRP A 55 12.25 -3.38 0.61
CA TRP A 55 11.11 -2.96 -0.18
C TRP A 55 10.77 -1.51 0.11
N PHE A 56 10.71 -0.69 -0.92
CA PHE A 56 10.27 0.71 -0.90
C PHE A 56 8.90 0.80 -1.57
N LEU A 57 7.87 1.09 -0.79
CA LEU A 57 6.50 1.28 -1.26
C LEU A 57 6.20 2.78 -1.33
N TYR A 58 6.07 3.30 -2.54
CA TYR A 58 5.67 4.67 -2.85
C TYR A 58 4.15 4.75 -2.97
N TYR A 59 3.58 5.77 -2.33
CA TYR A 59 2.13 5.94 -2.25
C TYR A 59 1.75 7.42 -2.22
N GLY A 60 0.61 7.75 -2.82
CA GLY A 60 -0.05 9.04 -2.72
C GLY A 60 -0.74 9.23 -1.37
N THR A 61 -0.71 10.46 -0.85
CA THR A 61 -1.27 10.81 0.46
C THR A 61 -2.24 11.98 0.33
N ALA A 62 -3.49 11.75 0.76
CA ALA A 62 -4.58 12.72 0.69
C ALA A 62 -4.71 13.46 -0.65
N ASP A 63 -4.40 12.80 -1.77
CA ASP A 63 -4.28 13.36 -3.13
C ASP A 63 -3.45 14.65 -3.22
N THR A 64 -2.40 14.76 -2.39
CA THR A 64 -1.64 16.01 -2.22
C THR A 64 -0.12 15.80 -2.24
N LYS A 65 0.39 14.70 -1.68
CA LYS A 65 1.83 14.42 -1.58
C LYS A 65 2.14 12.98 -1.98
N ILE A 66 3.43 12.71 -2.20
CA ILE A 66 3.98 11.36 -2.35
C ILE A 66 4.80 11.05 -1.10
N ALA A 67 4.65 9.85 -0.56
CA ALA A 67 5.42 9.34 0.57
C ALA A 67 5.98 7.95 0.27
N VAL A 68 6.89 7.46 1.12
CA VAL A 68 7.50 6.13 1.02
C VAL A 68 7.46 5.40 2.35
N ALA A 69 7.10 4.12 2.33
CA ALA A 69 7.21 3.19 3.44
C ALA A 69 8.29 2.14 3.11
N VAL A 70 9.08 1.74 4.11
CA VAL A 70 10.19 0.80 3.92
C VAL A 70 9.98 -0.46 4.74
N TYR A 71 10.02 -1.61 4.09
CA TYR A 71 10.01 -2.92 4.75
C TYR A 71 11.34 -3.64 4.53
N SER A 72 11.94 -4.16 5.61
CA SER A 72 13.15 -4.98 5.55
C SER A 72 12.76 -6.44 5.81
N PRO A 73 12.77 -7.31 4.80
CA PRO A 73 12.53 -8.74 4.99
C PRO A 73 13.53 -9.32 5.98
N LYS A 74 13.07 -10.23 6.85
CA LYS A 74 13.98 -11.10 7.60
C LYS A 74 14.64 -12.05 6.60
N GLN A 75 15.95 -12.25 6.74
CA GLN A 75 16.68 -13.28 5.98
C GLN A 75 16.16 -14.67 6.34
#